data_AF-A0A2S2N793-F1
#
_entry.id   AF-A0A2S2N793-F1
#
_cell.length_a   1.000
_cell.length_b   1.000
_cell.length_c   1.000
_cell.angle_alpha   90.00
_cell.angle_beta   90.00
_cell.angle_gamma   90.00
#
_symmetry.space_group_name_H-M   'P 1'
#
loop_
_entity.id
_entity.type
_entity.pdbx_description
1 polymer ?
#
loop_
_entity_poly.entity_id
_entity_poly.type
_entity_poly.pdbx_seq_one_letter_code
_entity_poly.pdbx_strand_id
1 'polypeptide(L)'
;MEWIGKKINEISNPESKHYLVPKLNTSKTDNNNLPLSLVETLHQLGKDFQEISDNILLYLYLEVRAQSIYYLLPSFESAIGNTTEPKVLDLNQSVSSLHEAMLNAISNSKSQYIFEGLGEVMAKSLVNYTRNIETIDEIAIRKIIRDITMLKYNIAAMLGASQVTLEKTVHYYELLLCTPKEILEEILEKGAGFSEAEYLNLLQIVHRSNKNIEETTSLQNDLNRLSDILSQTKQTFLI
;
A
#
# COMPACT_ATOMS: atom_id res chain seq x y z
N MET A 1 -18.65 2.32 2.40
CA MET A 1 -19.28 1.37 1.44
C MET A 1 -20.69 1.78 0.95
N GLU A 2 -21.26 2.94 1.32
CA GLU A 2 -22.62 3.32 0.88
C GLU A 2 -22.78 3.58 -0.62
N TRP A 3 -21.70 3.96 -1.31
CA TRP A 3 -21.75 4.27 -2.75
C TRP A 3 -21.96 3.03 -3.61
N ILE A 4 -21.25 1.92 -3.36
CA ILE A 4 -21.43 0.66 -4.11
C ILE A 4 -22.85 0.11 -3.86
N GLY A 5 -23.32 0.16 -2.61
CA GLY A 5 -24.69 -0.20 -2.27
C GLY A 5 -25.72 0.67 -3.01
N LYS A 6 -25.51 1.99 -3.07
CA LYS A 6 -26.34 2.91 -3.86
C LYS A 6 -26.27 2.61 -5.36
N LYS A 7 -25.09 2.34 -5.91
CA LYS A 7 -24.92 2.08 -7.34
C LYS A 7 -25.54 0.75 -7.76
N ILE A 8 -25.38 -0.30 -6.95
CA ILE A 8 -26.06 -1.58 -7.14
C ILE A 8 -27.58 -1.40 -7.02
N ASN A 9 -28.07 -0.59 -6.07
CA ASN A 9 -29.50 -0.26 -5.97
C ASN A 9 -30.02 0.56 -7.16
N GLU A 10 -29.25 1.50 -7.69
CA GLU A 10 -29.60 2.26 -8.89
C GLU A 10 -29.71 1.35 -10.13
N ILE A 11 -28.85 0.34 -10.23
CA ILE A 11 -28.84 -0.66 -11.31
C ILE A 11 -29.97 -1.68 -11.15
N SER A 12 -30.24 -2.12 -9.91
CA SER A 12 -31.32 -3.08 -9.62
C SER A 12 -32.71 -2.47 -9.74
N ASN A 13 -32.81 -1.14 -9.75
CA ASN A 13 -34.09 -0.43 -9.86
C ASN A 13 -34.51 -0.28 -11.33
N PRO A 14 -35.56 -0.98 -11.80
CA PRO A 14 -36.02 -0.96 -13.19
C PRO A 14 -36.61 0.40 -13.62
N GLU A 15 -36.83 1.34 -12.69
CA GLU A 15 -37.33 2.69 -12.99
C GLU A 15 -36.21 3.72 -13.23
N SER A 16 -34.93 3.34 -13.11
CA SER A 16 -33.83 4.24 -13.40
C SER A 16 -33.76 4.50 -14.92
N LYS A 17 -34.04 5.76 -15.32
CA LYS A 17 -34.15 6.22 -16.71
C LYS A 17 -32.89 6.04 -17.59
N HIS A 18 -31.83 5.43 -17.06
CA HIS A 18 -30.61 5.11 -17.79
C HIS A 18 -30.68 3.79 -18.55
N TYR A 19 -31.57 2.86 -18.16
CA TYR A 19 -31.83 1.65 -18.93
C TYR A 19 -33.19 1.76 -19.61
N LEU A 20 -33.21 2.37 -20.80
CA LEU A 20 -34.34 2.21 -21.71
C LEU A 20 -34.37 0.74 -22.14
N VAL A 21 -35.02 -0.13 -21.37
CA VAL A 21 -35.50 -1.40 -21.91
C VAL A 21 -36.55 -1.01 -22.94
N PRO A 22 -36.31 -1.16 -24.26
CA PRO A 22 -37.31 -0.79 -25.24
C PRO A 22 -38.51 -1.70 -25.01
N LYS A 23 -39.70 -1.13 -24.83
CA LYS A 23 -40.94 -1.92 -24.84
C LYS A 23 -40.94 -2.73 -26.13
N LEU A 24 -40.79 -4.06 -26.04
CA LEU A 24 -40.83 -4.93 -27.20
C LEU A 24 -42.19 -4.72 -27.89
N ASN A 25 -42.18 -4.08 -29.05
CA ASN A 25 -43.34 -4.00 -29.90
C ASN A 25 -43.52 -5.39 -30.53
N THR A 26 -44.40 -6.21 -29.96
CA THR A 26 -44.71 -7.58 -30.38
C THR A 26 -45.55 -7.65 -31.67
N SER A 27 -45.27 -6.78 -32.64
CA SER A 27 -45.98 -6.75 -33.91
C SER A 27 -45.01 -6.88 -35.09
N LYS A 28 -44.46 -8.10 -35.22
CA LYS A 28 -44.12 -8.82 -36.46
C LYS A 28 -43.20 -10.01 -36.10
N THR A 29 -43.81 -11.16 -35.90
CA THR A 29 -43.11 -12.45 -35.92
C THR A 29 -42.81 -12.81 -37.36
N ASP A 30 -41.53 -12.89 -37.72
CA ASP A 30 -41.07 -13.66 -38.87
C ASP A 30 -39.98 -14.63 -38.43
N ASN A 31 -40.07 -15.83 -38.99
CA ASN A 31 -39.28 -17.00 -38.69
C ASN A 31 -37.77 -16.67 -38.69
N ASN A 32 -37.12 -16.86 -37.54
CA ASN A 32 -35.67 -16.75 -37.27
C ASN A 32 -35.00 -15.37 -37.13
N ASN A 33 -35.72 -14.25 -37.06
CA ASN A 33 -35.05 -12.94 -36.90
C ASN A 33 -35.23 -12.37 -35.49
N LEU A 34 -34.18 -12.41 -34.66
CA LEU A 34 -34.13 -11.57 -33.45
C LEU A 34 -34.32 -10.10 -33.89
N PRO A 35 -35.21 -9.33 -33.25
CA PRO A 35 -35.38 -7.92 -33.57
C PRO A 35 -34.05 -7.19 -33.38
N LEU A 36 -33.62 -6.42 -34.38
CA LEU A 36 -32.33 -5.71 -34.39
C LEU A 36 -32.13 -4.87 -33.12
N SER A 37 -33.22 -4.28 -32.62
CA SER A 37 -33.24 -3.52 -31.37
C SER A 37 -32.94 -4.35 -30.12
N LEU A 38 -33.29 -5.64 -30.09
CA LEU A 38 -32.93 -6.55 -29.01
C LEU A 38 -31.43 -6.87 -29.05
N VAL A 39 -30.86 -7.06 -30.24
CA VAL A 39 -29.41 -7.27 -30.41
C VAL A 39 -28.64 -6.03 -29.97
N GLU A 40 -29.08 -4.84 -30.36
CA GLU A 40 -28.50 -3.56 -29.91
C GLU A 40 -28.59 -3.38 -28.39
N THR A 41 -29.73 -3.73 -27.80
CA THR A 41 -29.94 -3.67 -26.34
C THR A 41 -29.03 -4.64 -25.61
N LEU A 42 -28.91 -5.89 -26.07
CA LEU A 42 -28.02 -6.89 -25.48
C LEU A 42 -26.54 -6.49 -25.59
N HIS A 43 -26.16 -5.88 -26.71
CA HIS A 43 -24.80 -5.36 -26.90
C HIS A 43 -24.51 -4.20 -25.95
N GLN A 44 -25.46 -3.26 -25.79
CA GLN A 44 -25.31 -2.16 -24.85
C GLN A 44 -25.24 -2.67 -23.41
N LEU A 45 -26.11 -3.60 -23.03
CA LEU A 45 -26.10 -4.21 -21.70
C LEU A 45 -24.77 -4.93 -21.43
N GLY A 46 -24.23 -5.63 -22.43
CA GLY A 46 -22.91 -6.25 -22.34
C GLY A 46 -21.79 -5.23 -22.06
N LYS A 47 -21.83 -4.06 -22.73
CA LYS A 47 -20.88 -2.97 -22.46
C LYS A 47 -21.05 -2.40 -21.05
N ASP A 48 -22.29 -2.20 -20.61
CA ASP A 48 -22.58 -1.64 -19.29
C ASP A 48 -22.08 -2.59 -18.19
N PHE A 49 -22.28 -3.91 -18.34
CA PHE A 49 -21.74 -4.90 -17.41
C PHE A 49 -20.20 -4.92 -17.39
N GLN A 50 -19.57 -4.74 -18.55
CA GLN A 50 -18.12 -4.68 -18.63
C GLN A 50 -17.58 -3.44 -17.89
N GLU A 51 -18.19 -2.28 -18.10
CA GLU A 51 -17.83 -1.03 -17.41
C GLU A 51 -18.00 -1.17 -15.88
N ILE A 52 -19.10 -1.77 -15.43
CA ILE A 52 -19.33 -2.04 -14.01
C ILE A 52 -18.26 -2.98 -13.45
N SER A 53 -17.92 -4.05 -14.17
CA SER A 53 -16.86 -4.96 -13.74
C SER A 53 -15.52 -4.24 -13.59
N ASP A 54 -15.16 -3.37 -14.52
CA ASP A 54 -13.89 -2.65 -14.50
C ASP A 54 -13.85 -1.63 -13.34
N ASN A 55 -14.97 -0.95 -13.08
CA ASN A 55 -15.12 -0.08 -11.93
C ASN A 55 -15.00 -0.83 -10.60
N ILE A 56 -15.63 -2.01 -10.46
CA ILE A 56 -15.52 -2.82 -9.24
C ILE A 56 -14.05 -3.24 -8.99
N LEU A 57 -13.32 -3.64 -10.02
CA LEU A 57 -11.90 -3.97 -9.90
C LEU A 57 -11.08 -2.77 -9.41
N LEU A 58 -11.35 -1.57 -9.95
CA LEU A 58 -10.71 -0.34 -9.49
C LEU A 58 -11.06 -0.02 -8.03
N TYR A 59 -12.32 -0.20 -7.62
CA TYR A 59 -12.72 0.05 -6.22
C TYR A 59 -12.06 -0.93 -5.25
N LEU A 60 -11.98 -2.21 -5.60
CA LEU A 60 -11.28 -3.21 -4.79
C LEU A 60 -9.79 -2.87 -4.68
N TYR A 61 -9.15 -2.49 -5.80
CA TYR A 61 -7.77 -2.03 -5.84
C TYR A 61 -7.52 -0.83 -4.91
N LEU A 62 -8.43 0.15 -4.89
CA LEU A 62 -8.34 1.32 -4.02
C LEU A 62 -8.64 1.00 -2.55
N GLU A 63 -9.62 0.15 -2.28
CA GLU A 63 -10.01 -0.26 -0.93
C GLU A 63 -8.84 -0.94 -0.20
N VAL A 64 -8.18 -1.90 -0.86
CA VAL A 64 -7.03 -2.61 -0.28
C VAL A 64 -5.91 -1.63 0.11
N ARG A 65 -5.68 -0.59 -0.69
CA ARG A 65 -4.70 0.46 -0.38
C ARG A 65 -5.14 1.31 0.79
N ALA A 66 -6.39 1.78 0.79
CA ALA A 66 -6.94 2.58 1.87
C ALA A 66 -6.88 1.84 3.21
N GLN A 67 -7.24 0.54 3.22
CA GLN A 67 -7.11 -0.32 4.38
C GLN A 67 -5.66 -0.44 4.84
N SER A 68 -4.72 -0.72 3.92
CA SER A 68 -3.31 -0.84 4.27
C SER A 68 -2.76 0.44 4.93
N ILE A 69 -3.15 1.61 4.44
CA ILE A 69 -2.75 2.90 5.02
C ILE A 69 -3.38 3.07 6.41
N TYR A 70 -4.68 2.82 6.54
CA TYR A 70 -5.44 3.01 7.78
C TYR A 70 -4.94 2.12 8.92
N TYR A 71 -4.72 0.82 8.66
CA TYR A 71 -4.30 -0.12 9.68
C TYR A 71 -2.80 -0.03 10.01
N LEU A 72 -1.98 0.44 9.07
CA LEU A 72 -0.56 0.70 9.31
C LEU A 72 -0.30 2.04 10.00
N LEU A 73 -1.30 2.90 10.16
CA LEU A 73 -1.19 4.07 11.04
C LEU A 73 -1.05 3.56 12.49
N PRO A 74 0.12 3.71 13.11
CA PRO A 74 0.34 3.20 14.46
C PRO A 74 -0.53 3.95 15.47
N SER A 75 -1.28 3.18 16.25
CA SER A 75 -1.65 3.58 17.61
C SER A 75 -0.43 3.21 18.47
N PHE A 76 0.31 4.18 19.00
CA PHE A 76 1.26 3.93 20.10
C PHE A 76 0.53 3.61 21.44
N GLU A 77 -0.75 3.28 21.38
CA GLU A 77 -1.54 2.87 22.53
C GLU A 77 -1.17 1.42 22.84
N SER A 78 -0.19 1.27 23.73
CA SER A 78 0.28 0.01 24.32
C SER A 78 1.53 -0.60 23.67
N ALA A 79 2.68 -0.06 24.07
CA ALA A 79 3.95 -0.79 24.15
C ALA A 79 3.94 -1.84 25.29
N ILE A 80 2.76 -2.29 25.76
CA ILE A 80 2.66 -3.29 26.82
C ILE A 80 2.71 -4.67 26.16
N GLY A 81 3.92 -5.23 26.08
CA GLY A 81 4.16 -6.63 25.70
C GLY A 81 4.77 -6.84 24.31
N ASN A 82 5.26 -8.05 24.09
CA ASN A 82 5.95 -8.48 22.87
C ASN A 82 5.01 -8.98 21.77
N THR A 83 3.73 -8.61 21.78
CA THR A 83 2.74 -9.09 20.80
C THR A 83 2.67 -8.20 19.57
N THR A 84 2.33 -8.77 18.41
CA THR A 84 2.05 -8.04 17.16
C THR A 84 0.95 -7.00 17.40
N GLU A 85 1.03 -5.84 16.74
CA GLU A 85 -0.02 -4.83 16.80
C GLU A 85 -1.37 -5.40 16.34
N PRO A 86 -2.44 -5.35 17.16
CA PRO A 86 -3.76 -5.87 16.79
C PRO A 86 -4.27 -5.34 15.44
N LYS A 87 -4.10 -4.05 15.15
CA LYS A 87 -4.47 -3.46 13.85
C LYS A 87 -3.72 -4.09 12.68
N VAL A 88 -2.46 -4.47 12.87
CA VAL A 88 -1.67 -5.15 11.83
C VAL A 88 -2.13 -6.59 11.63
N LEU A 89 -2.53 -7.28 12.71
CA LEU A 89 -3.16 -8.60 12.62
C LEU A 89 -4.49 -8.54 11.85
N ASP A 90 -5.33 -7.55 12.15
CA ASP A 90 -6.61 -7.33 11.46
C ASP A 90 -6.38 -7.07 9.97
N LEU A 91 -5.41 -6.24 9.62
CA LEU A 91 -5.02 -6.00 8.23
C LEU A 91 -4.58 -7.29 7.54
N ASN A 92 -3.68 -8.05 8.18
CA ASN A 92 -3.17 -9.30 7.64
C ASN A 92 -4.29 -10.32 7.37
N GLN A 93 -5.23 -10.45 8.31
CA GLN A 93 -6.39 -11.34 8.16
C GLN A 93 -7.33 -10.82 7.07
N SER A 94 -7.62 -9.52 7.03
CA SER A 94 -8.49 -8.90 6.04
C SER A 94 -7.97 -9.08 4.62
N VAL A 95 -6.68 -8.78 4.41
CA VAL A 95 -5.99 -8.94 3.10
C VAL A 95 -5.98 -10.39 2.64
N SER A 96 -5.67 -11.34 3.55
CA SER A 96 -5.70 -12.78 3.24
C SER A 96 -7.10 -13.26 2.85
N SER A 97 -8.11 -12.88 3.64
CA SER A 97 -9.50 -13.29 3.42
C SER A 97 -10.05 -12.73 2.11
N LEU A 98 -9.72 -11.47 1.80
CA LEU A 98 -10.12 -10.85 0.54
C LEU A 98 -9.46 -11.54 -0.66
N HIS A 99 -8.16 -11.87 -0.56
CA HIS A 99 -7.46 -12.56 -1.63
C HIS A 99 -8.05 -13.93 -1.92
N GLU A 100 -8.37 -14.72 -0.89
CA GLU A 100 -9.04 -16.01 -1.05
C GLU A 100 -10.43 -15.86 -1.68
N ALA A 101 -11.22 -14.88 -1.25
CA ALA A 101 -12.51 -14.58 -1.85
C ALA A 101 -12.38 -14.21 -3.34
N MET A 102 -11.36 -13.43 -3.71
CA MET A 102 -11.11 -13.02 -5.10
C MET A 102 -10.68 -14.17 -5.99
N LEU A 103 -9.82 -15.08 -5.50
CA LEU A 103 -9.42 -16.27 -6.25
C LEU A 103 -10.62 -17.16 -6.63
N ASN A 104 -11.68 -17.14 -5.83
CA ASN A 104 -12.92 -17.88 -6.09
C ASN A 104 -13.93 -17.13 -6.98
N ALA A 105 -13.82 -15.80 -7.07
CA ALA A 105 -14.81 -14.95 -7.74
C ALA A 105 -14.37 -14.46 -9.14
N ILE A 106 -13.07 -14.26 -9.35
CA ILE A 106 -12.51 -13.66 -10.56
C ILE A 106 -11.27 -14.42 -11.04
N SER A 107 -10.83 -14.13 -12.28
CA SER A 107 -9.61 -14.75 -12.82
C SER A 107 -8.37 -14.34 -12.02
N ASN A 108 -7.37 -15.22 -11.99
CA ASN A 108 -6.12 -14.98 -11.25
C ASN A 108 -5.45 -13.65 -11.65
N SER A 109 -5.44 -13.29 -12.94
CA SER A 109 -4.87 -12.01 -13.40
C SER A 109 -5.61 -10.79 -12.82
N LYS A 110 -6.94 -10.85 -12.71
CA LYS A 110 -7.74 -9.77 -12.10
C LYS A 110 -7.54 -9.73 -10.58
N SER A 111 -7.36 -10.89 -9.93
CA SER A 111 -7.00 -10.95 -8.51
C SER A 111 -5.63 -10.31 -8.28
N GLN A 112 -4.61 -10.71 -9.05
CA GLN A 112 -3.26 -10.14 -8.96
C GLN A 112 -3.25 -8.61 -9.15
N TYR A 113 -4.03 -8.11 -10.12
CA TYR A 113 -4.17 -6.67 -10.35
C TYR A 113 -4.60 -5.90 -9.08
N ILE A 114 -5.55 -6.43 -8.30
CA ILE A 114 -6.06 -5.75 -7.09
C ILE A 114 -4.94 -5.51 -6.07
N PHE A 115 -4.03 -6.50 -5.91
CA PHE A 115 -2.96 -6.48 -4.90
C PHE A 115 -1.60 -6.02 -5.46
N GLU A 116 -1.48 -5.82 -6.77
CA GLU A 116 -0.26 -5.29 -7.40
C GLU A 116 0.16 -4.00 -6.70
N GLY A 117 1.45 -3.82 -6.39
CA GLY A 117 1.94 -2.59 -5.75
C GLY A 117 1.52 -2.38 -4.28
N LEU A 118 0.79 -3.31 -3.65
CA LEU A 118 0.37 -3.19 -2.25
C LEU A 118 1.56 -3.02 -1.29
N GLY A 119 2.61 -3.82 -1.46
CA GLY A 119 3.82 -3.71 -0.64
C GLY A 119 4.51 -2.36 -0.77
N GLU A 120 4.42 -1.70 -1.92
CA GLU A 120 4.96 -0.35 -2.12
C GLU A 120 4.16 0.72 -1.38
N VAL A 121 2.83 0.62 -1.39
CA VAL A 121 1.96 1.53 -0.64
C VAL A 121 2.23 1.39 0.86
N MET A 122 2.27 0.15 1.37
CA MET A 122 2.61 -0.12 2.77
C MET A 122 3.97 0.45 3.16
N ALA A 123 5.00 0.19 2.37
CA ALA A 123 6.35 0.72 2.58
C ALA A 123 6.37 2.25 2.67
N LYS A 124 5.75 2.95 1.70
CA LYS A 124 5.69 4.41 1.69
C LYS A 124 4.94 4.96 2.89
N SER A 125 3.83 4.33 3.29
CA SER A 125 3.06 4.73 4.47
C SER A 125 3.88 4.62 5.75
N LEU A 126 4.61 3.52 5.92
CA LEU A 126 5.47 3.25 7.07
C LEU A 126 6.64 4.25 7.14
N VAL A 127 7.37 4.45 6.03
CA VAL A 127 8.46 5.44 5.99
C VAL A 127 7.94 6.84 6.27
N ASN A 128 6.83 7.25 5.65
CA ASN A 128 6.22 8.56 5.89
C ASN A 128 5.78 8.73 7.35
N TYR A 129 5.34 7.66 8.02
CA TYR A 129 4.97 7.71 9.42
C TYR A 129 6.14 8.10 10.34
N THR A 130 7.38 7.73 9.98
CA THR A 130 8.54 8.04 10.83
C THR A 130 8.76 9.53 11.06
N ARG A 131 8.21 10.41 10.21
CA ARG A 131 8.21 11.86 10.42
C ARG A 131 7.50 12.30 11.70
N ASN A 132 6.58 11.46 12.20
CA ASN A 132 5.82 11.72 13.42
C ASN A 132 6.51 11.15 14.67
N ILE A 133 7.64 10.46 14.53
CA ILE A 133 8.39 9.92 15.67
C ILE A 133 9.20 11.06 16.29
N GLU A 134 8.88 11.39 17.54
CA GLU A 134 9.63 12.40 18.30
C GLU A 134 10.87 11.80 18.97
N THR A 135 10.72 10.61 19.55
CA THR A 135 11.77 9.87 20.26
C THR A 135 11.69 8.39 19.95
N ILE A 136 12.85 7.73 19.89
CA ILE A 136 12.95 6.28 19.67
C ILE A 136 12.56 5.55 20.95
N ASP A 137 11.52 4.74 20.85
CA ASP A 137 11.25 3.63 21.76
C ASP A 137 11.72 2.35 21.07
N GLU A 138 12.84 1.79 21.53
CA GLU A 138 13.44 0.60 20.95
C GLU A 138 12.46 -0.59 20.91
N ILE A 139 11.62 -0.75 21.94
CA ILE A 139 10.64 -1.84 22.01
C ILE A 139 9.58 -1.62 20.92
N ALA A 140 9.10 -0.38 20.77
CA ALA A 140 8.12 -0.04 19.74
C ALA A 140 8.70 -0.22 18.32
N ILE A 141 9.93 0.21 18.07
CA ILE A 141 10.59 0.04 16.77
C ILE A 141 10.77 -1.45 16.45
N ARG A 142 11.22 -2.28 17.41
CA ARG A 142 11.35 -3.73 17.22
C ARG A 142 9.99 -4.40 16.97
N LYS A 143 8.92 -3.93 17.63
CA LYS A 143 7.54 -4.37 17.33
C LYS A 143 7.17 -4.04 15.89
N ILE A 144 7.41 -2.81 15.43
CA ILE A 144 7.13 -2.41 14.05
C ILE A 144 7.92 -3.28 13.04
N ILE A 145 9.21 -3.53 13.27
CA ILE A 145 10.02 -4.41 12.41
C ILE A 145 9.39 -5.80 12.28
N ARG A 146 8.94 -6.40 13.38
CA ARG A 146 8.27 -7.71 13.38
C ARG A 146 6.96 -7.66 12.58
N ASP A 147 6.18 -6.61 12.78
CA ASP A 147 4.89 -6.42 12.13
C ASP A 147 5.04 -6.27 10.61
N ILE A 148 6.01 -5.47 10.15
CA ILE A 148 6.37 -5.33 8.72
C ILE A 148 6.85 -6.67 8.16
N THR A 149 7.69 -7.39 8.90
CA THR A 149 8.23 -8.68 8.48
C THR A 149 7.12 -9.73 8.30
N MET A 150 6.13 -9.74 9.19
CA MET A 150 4.97 -10.61 9.07
C MET A 150 4.15 -10.31 7.82
N LEU A 151 3.84 -9.03 7.57
CA LEU A 151 3.13 -8.61 6.36
C LEU A 151 3.92 -8.93 5.09
N LYS A 152 5.25 -8.74 5.11
CA LYS A 152 6.15 -9.07 4.00
C LYS A 152 5.99 -10.54 3.58
N TYR A 153 6.04 -11.47 4.54
CA TYR A 153 5.91 -12.89 4.25
C TYR A 153 4.50 -13.28 3.79
N ASN A 154 3.46 -12.69 4.39
CA ASN A 154 2.09 -12.93 3.96
C ASN A 154 1.88 -12.52 2.50
N ILE A 155 2.25 -11.29 2.14
CA ILE A 155 2.07 -10.76 0.78
C ILE A 155 2.92 -11.55 -0.22
N ALA A 156 4.16 -11.91 0.13
CA ALA A 156 4.99 -12.74 -0.72
C ALA A 156 4.36 -14.12 -0.99
N ALA A 157 3.74 -14.72 0.03
CA ALA A 157 3.03 -16.00 -0.12
C ALA A 157 1.77 -15.86 -0.99
N MET A 158 1.02 -14.76 -0.85
CA MET A 158 -0.18 -14.51 -1.66
C MET A 158 0.15 -14.23 -3.14
N LEU A 159 1.16 -13.41 -3.40
CA LEU A 159 1.44 -12.91 -4.76
C LEU A 159 2.55 -13.69 -5.48
N GLY A 160 3.25 -14.58 -4.77
CA GLY A 160 4.36 -15.37 -5.33
C GLY A 160 5.60 -14.53 -5.71
N ALA A 161 5.73 -13.32 -5.15
CA ALA A 161 6.79 -12.38 -5.49
C ALA A 161 7.50 -11.86 -4.24
N SER A 162 8.83 -11.78 -4.30
CA SER A 162 9.63 -11.17 -3.24
C SER A 162 9.25 -9.70 -3.05
N GLN A 163 9.01 -9.31 -1.81
CA GLN A 163 8.60 -7.96 -1.44
C GLN A 163 9.80 -7.11 -1.06
N VAL A 164 10.67 -6.83 -2.05
CA VAL A 164 11.92 -6.07 -1.87
C VAL A 164 11.68 -4.71 -1.22
N THR A 165 10.58 -4.02 -1.53
CA THR A 165 10.27 -2.71 -0.93
C THR A 165 9.98 -2.82 0.57
N LEU A 166 9.27 -3.87 1.00
CA LEU A 166 9.02 -4.11 2.42
C LEU A 166 10.30 -4.56 3.15
N GLU A 167 11.17 -5.31 2.48
CA GLU A 167 12.50 -5.62 3.01
C GLU A 167 13.36 -4.38 3.23
N LYS A 168 13.40 -3.46 2.25
CA LYS A 168 14.03 -2.14 2.43
C LYS A 168 13.40 -1.34 3.56
N THR A 169 12.08 -1.46 3.77
CA THR A 169 11.38 -0.79 4.86
C THR A 169 11.78 -1.37 6.21
N VAL A 170 11.90 -2.70 6.35
CA VAL A 170 12.46 -3.33 7.55
C VAL A 170 13.84 -2.75 7.85
N HIS A 171 14.71 -2.71 6.85
CA HIS A 171 16.04 -2.15 7.00
C HIS A 171 16.03 -0.66 7.42
N TYR A 172 15.13 0.15 6.86
CA TYR A 172 14.96 1.55 7.28
C TYR A 172 14.64 1.69 8.77
N TYR A 173 13.79 0.81 9.32
CA TYR A 173 13.49 0.81 10.75
C TYR A 173 14.63 0.24 11.60
N GLU A 174 15.43 -0.69 11.10
CA GLU A 174 16.64 -1.16 11.78
C GLU A 174 17.65 -0.03 11.97
N LEU A 175 17.81 0.84 10.97
CA LEU A 175 18.68 2.02 11.05
C LEU A 175 18.27 3.00 12.16
N LEU A 176 16.99 3.06 12.55
CA LEU A 176 16.55 3.87 13.70
C LEU A 176 17.08 3.35 15.03
N LEU A 177 17.57 2.11 15.09
CA LEU A 177 18.21 1.52 16.28
C LEU A 177 19.73 1.70 16.29
N CYS A 178 20.31 2.26 15.23
CA CYS A 178 21.73 2.51 15.09
C CYS A 178 22.13 3.91 15.60
N THR A 179 23.42 4.08 15.83
CA THR A 179 24.04 5.38 16.07
C THR A 179 24.22 6.16 14.76
N PRO A 180 24.33 7.51 14.81
CA PRO A 180 24.59 8.33 13.62
C PRO A 180 25.83 7.89 12.83
N LYS A 181 26.88 7.45 13.54
CA LYS A 181 28.13 6.99 12.91
C LYS A 181 27.93 5.70 12.13
N GLU A 182 27.26 4.71 12.73
CA GLU A 182 26.96 3.42 12.08
C GLU A 182 26.12 3.63 10.81
N ILE A 183 25.15 4.55 10.85
CA ILE A 183 24.33 4.89 9.66
C ILE A 183 25.20 5.47 8.54
N LEU A 184 26.09 6.42 8.85
CA LEU A 184 26.96 7.04 7.84
C LEU A 184 27.99 6.05 7.26
N GLU A 185 28.52 5.15 8.10
CA GLU A 185 29.43 4.08 7.68
C GLU A 185 28.72 3.08 6.77
N GLU A 186 27.49 2.70 7.09
CA GLU A 186 26.70 1.81 6.23
C GLU A 186 26.43 2.42 4.84
N ILE A 187 26.13 3.71 4.75
CA ILE A 187 25.94 4.40 3.46
C ILE A 187 27.25 4.40 2.65
N LEU A 188 28.40 4.56 3.30
CA LEU A 188 29.72 4.52 2.65
C LEU A 188 30.04 3.12 2.11
N GLU A 189 29.74 2.08 2.87
CA GLU A 189 30.07 0.69 2.52
C GLU A 189 29.11 0.10 1.48
N LYS A 190 27.81 0.30 1.66
CA LYS A 190 26.76 -0.35 0.86
C LYS A 190 26.14 0.56 -0.19
N GLY A 191 26.42 1.86 -0.14
CA GLY A 191 25.81 2.88 -0.97
C GLY A 191 24.45 3.38 -0.44
N ALA A 192 23.91 4.42 -1.09
CA ALA A 192 22.65 5.04 -0.69
C ALA A 192 21.45 4.16 -1.07
N GLY A 193 20.79 3.58 -0.07
CA GLY A 193 19.57 2.78 -0.22
C GLY A 193 18.27 3.59 -0.14
N PHE A 194 18.33 4.80 0.43
CA PHE A 194 17.20 5.70 0.65
C PHE A 194 17.48 7.10 0.08
N SER A 195 16.43 7.92 -0.01
CA SER A 195 16.55 9.31 -0.42
C SER A 195 17.24 10.16 0.64
N GLU A 196 17.83 11.28 0.21
CA GLU A 196 18.45 12.25 1.11
C GLU A 196 17.47 12.73 2.19
N ALA A 197 16.23 13.02 1.82
CA ALA A 197 15.19 13.44 2.77
C ALA A 197 14.86 12.37 3.82
N GLU A 198 14.91 11.09 3.45
CA GLU A 198 14.70 9.97 4.38
C GLU A 198 15.87 9.82 5.34
N TYR A 199 17.12 9.90 4.86
CA TYR A 199 18.30 9.90 5.72
C TYR A 199 18.37 11.10 6.66
N LEU A 200 17.99 12.30 6.18
CA LEU A 200 17.89 13.50 7.01
C LEU A 200 16.90 13.31 8.16
N ASN A 201 15.69 12.83 7.84
CA ASN A 201 14.68 12.54 8.85
C ASN A 201 15.16 11.50 9.86
N LEU A 202 15.81 10.44 9.40
CA LEU A 202 16.35 9.37 10.23
C LEU A 202 17.40 9.89 11.22
N LEU A 203 18.42 10.62 10.74
CA LEU A 203 19.45 11.20 11.59
C LEU A 203 18.88 12.18 12.61
N GLN A 204 17.89 13.00 12.21
CA GLN A 204 17.20 13.89 13.13
C GLN A 204 16.47 13.14 14.24
N ILE A 205 15.84 12.00 13.96
CA ILE A 205 15.16 11.18 14.98
C ILE A 205 16.18 10.57 15.93
N VAL A 206 17.27 10.00 15.40
CA VAL A 206 18.34 9.37 16.21
C VAL A 206 19.03 10.37 17.13
N HIS A 207 19.36 11.56 16.62
CA HIS A 207 19.93 12.65 17.42
C HIS A 207 18.96 13.23 18.44
N ARG A 208 17.63 13.24 18.19
CA ARG A 208 16.64 13.69 19.18
C ARG A 208 16.48 12.71 20.35
N SER A 209 16.78 11.44 20.11
CA SER A 209 16.52 10.34 21.06
C SER A 209 17.72 10.04 21.95
N ASN A 210 18.94 10.20 21.42
CA ASN A 210 20.13 10.33 22.23
C ASN A 210 20.16 11.77 22.76
N LYS A 211 20.07 12.00 24.08
CA LYS A 211 20.14 13.34 24.68
C LYS A 211 21.38 13.45 25.55
N ASN A 212 22.48 13.89 24.96
CA ASN A 212 23.74 14.30 25.57
C ASN A 212 24.07 15.74 25.11
N ILE A 213 24.51 16.58 26.05
CA ILE A 213 24.43 18.06 26.02
C ILE A 213 25.30 18.76 24.92
N GLU A 214 26.05 18.03 24.09
CA GLU A 214 26.94 18.57 23.02
C GLU A 214 26.35 18.51 21.58
N GLU A 215 25.04 18.24 21.45
CA GLU A 215 24.42 17.66 20.25
C GLU A 215 24.19 18.55 19.02
N THR A 216 23.98 19.86 19.16
CA THR A 216 23.61 20.68 17.97
C THR A 216 24.74 20.76 16.95
N THR A 217 25.99 20.86 17.43
CA THR A 217 27.18 20.84 16.55
C THR A 217 27.42 19.45 15.97
N SER A 218 27.13 18.40 16.74
CA SER A 218 27.27 16.99 16.31
C SER A 218 26.29 16.65 15.17
N LEU A 219 25.01 17.02 15.31
CA LEU A 219 24.00 16.83 14.26
C LEU A 219 24.40 17.58 12.98
N GLN A 220 24.77 18.85 13.07
CA GLN A 220 25.14 19.62 11.87
C GLN A 220 26.36 19.02 11.15
N ASN A 221 27.34 18.50 11.90
CA ASN A 221 28.49 17.81 11.32
C ASN A 221 28.08 16.52 10.60
N ASP A 222 27.21 15.71 11.21
CA ASP A 222 26.72 14.47 10.60
C ASP A 222 25.86 14.74 9.36
N LEU A 223 25.05 15.81 9.36
CA LEU A 223 24.26 16.23 8.20
C LEU A 223 25.14 16.73 7.05
N ASN A 224 26.18 17.53 7.35
CA ASN A 224 27.15 17.96 6.34
C ASN A 224 27.88 16.74 5.75
N ARG A 225 28.30 15.80 6.60
CA ARG A 225 28.95 14.56 6.17
C ARG A 225 28.03 13.69 5.32
N LEU A 226 26.75 13.59 5.65
CA LEU A 226 25.75 12.92 4.82
C LEU A 226 25.69 13.54 3.42
N SER A 227 25.58 14.87 3.33
CA SER A 227 25.55 15.60 2.06
C SER A 227 26.82 15.32 1.23
N ASP A 228 28.00 15.37 1.86
CA ASP A 228 29.26 15.07 1.19
C ASP A 228 29.29 13.64 0.65
N ILE A 229 28.91 12.65 1.46
CA ILE A 229 28.86 11.23 1.06
C ILE A 229 27.93 11.05 -0.14
N LEU A 230 26.70 11.58 -0.07
CA LEU A 230 25.69 11.44 -1.13
C LEU A 230 26.11 12.16 -2.42
N SER A 231 26.83 13.27 -2.32
CA SER A 231 27.37 13.98 -3.48
C SER A 231 28.45 13.17 -4.20
N GLN A 232 29.32 12.50 -3.44
CA GLN A 232 30.37 11.64 -3.98
C GLN A 232 29.78 10.38 -4.61
N THR A 233 28.79 9.75 -3.97
CA THR A 233 28.14 8.56 -4.53
C THR A 233 27.41 8.85 -5.84
N LYS A 234 26.78 10.03 -5.98
CA LYS A 234 26.14 10.45 -7.24
C LYS A 234 27.13 10.65 -8.39
N GLN A 235 28.37 11.06 -8.10
CA GLN A 235 29.41 11.26 -9.13
C GLN A 235 30.01 9.93 -9.64
N THR A 236 30.06 8.89 -8.79
CA THR A 236 30.62 7.58 -9.15
C THR A 236 29.79 6.83 -10.20
N PHE A 237 28.50 7.15 -10.37
CA PHE A 237 27.64 6.53 -11.39
C PHE A 237 27.64 7.26 -12.75
N LEU A 238 28.49 8.28 -12.93
CA LEU A 238 28.62 9.06 -14.18
C LEU A 238 29.94 8.83 -14.92
N ILE A 239 30.71 7.81 -14.55
CA ILE A 239 31.97 7.41 -15.23
C ILE A 239 31.83 6.02 -15.82
#